data_AF-A0A382I7K4-F1
#
_entry.id   AF-A0A382I7K4-F1
#
_cell.length_a   1.000
_cell.length_b   1.000
_cell.length_c   1.000
_cell.angle_alpha   90.00
_cell.angle_beta   90.00
_cell.angle_gamma   90.00
#
_symmetry.space_group_name_H-M   'P 1'
#
loop_
_entity.id
_entity.type
_entity.pdbx_description
1 polymer ?
#
loop_
_entity_poly.entity_id
_entity_poly.type
_entity_poly.pdbx_seq_one_letter_code
_entity_poly.pdbx_strand_id
1 'polypeptide(L)'
;MLIGGVCYYMKLQNSFKSEFRNKKILITGGTGSIGIGLIKQLLPYKPKIIKVFTNDENSIFESIRKFGKNPVIYYAMGDVRDKERLDF
;
A
#
# COMPACT_ATOMS: atom_id res chain seq x y z
N MET A 1 -4.41 24.47 24.69
CA MET A 1 -4.30 24.22 23.23
C MET A 1 -3.76 22.82 22.86
N LEU A 2 -3.17 22.03 23.78
CA LEU A 2 -2.54 20.74 23.46
C LEU A 2 -3.47 19.50 23.46
N ILE A 3 -4.68 19.59 24.03
CA ILE A 3 -5.58 18.44 24.21
C ILE A 3 -6.46 18.16 22.97
N GLY A 4 -6.84 19.21 22.23
CA GLY A 4 -7.72 19.09 21.05
C GLY A 4 -7.06 18.42 19.84
N GLY A 5 -5.79 18.72 19.59
CA GLY A 5 -5.05 18.16 18.45
C GLY A 5 -4.80 16.66 18.58
N VAL A 6 -4.47 16.17 19.78
CA VAL A 6 -4.24 14.74 20.05
C VAL A 6 -5.53 13.94 19.86
N CYS A 7 -6.66 14.46 20.35
CA CYS A 7 -7.96 13.81 20.21
C CYS A 7 -8.42 13.73 18.74
N TYR A 8 -8.19 14.79 17.95
CA TYR A 8 -8.46 14.78 16.52
C TYR A 8 -7.58 13.77 15.77
N TYR A 9 -6.29 13.72 16.09
CA TYR A 9 -5.36 12.75 15.52
C TYR A 9 -5.77 11.30 15.83
N MET A 10 -6.19 11.02 17.07
CA MET A 10 -6.70 9.70 17.47
C MET A 10 -8.00 9.34 16.72
N LYS A 11 -8.91 10.30 16.52
CA LYS A 11 -10.11 10.08 15.69
C LYS A 11 -9.77 9.74 14.24
N LEU A 12 -8.80 10.43 13.64
CA LEU A 12 -8.31 10.12 12.29
C LEU A 12 -7.69 8.72 12.21
N GLN A 13 -6.84 8.34 13.16
CA GLN A 13 -6.26 6.99 13.22
C GLN A 13 -7.33 5.90 13.29
N ASN A 14 -8.38 6.11 14.09
CA ASN A 14 -9.50 5.17 14.17
C ASN A 14 -10.29 5.09 12.85
N SER A 15 -10.51 6.23 12.19
CA SER A 15 -11.18 6.28 10.88
C SER A 15 -10.38 5.52 9.81
N PHE A 16 -9.06 5.75 9.72
CA PHE A 16 -8.20 5.02 8.78
C PHE A 16 -8.14 3.53 9.08
N LYS A 17 -8.19 3.14 10.36
CA LYS A 17 -8.28 1.73 10.74
C LYS A 17 -9.55 1.07 10.23
N SER A 18 -10.71 1.74 10.28
CA SER A 18 -11.94 1.20 9.67
C SER A 18 -11.87 1.19 8.15
N GLU A 19 -11.27 2.21 7.53
CA GLU A 19 -11.24 2.34 6.07
C GLU A 19 -10.37 1.26 5.41
N PHE A 20 -9.18 0.98 5.95
CA PHE A 20 -8.20 0.10 5.29
C PHE A 20 -8.22 -1.35 5.78
N ARG A 21 -8.85 -1.64 6.92
CA ARG A 21 -8.89 -3.01 7.46
C ARG A 21 -9.65 -3.95 6.52
N ASN A 22 -9.05 -5.11 6.24
CA ASN A 22 -9.61 -6.15 5.38
C ASN A 22 -9.95 -5.70 3.94
N LYS A 23 -9.41 -4.55 3.48
CA LYS A 23 -9.55 -4.10 2.09
C LYS A 23 -8.54 -4.77 1.16
N LYS A 24 -8.88 -4.87 -0.11
CA LYS A 24 -7.92 -5.11 -1.20
C LYS A 24 -7.52 -3.75 -1.75
N ILE A 25 -6.23 -3.44 -1.74
CA ILE A 25 -5.70 -2.11 -2.10
C ILE A 25 -4.75 -2.30 -3.29
N LEU A 26 -4.95 -1.55 -4.36
CA LEU A 26 -4.03 -1.47 -5.50
C LEU A 26 -3.14 -0.24 -5.34
N ILE A 27 -1.83 -0.43 -5.44
CA ILE A 27 -0.84 0.66 -5.43
C ILE A 27 -0.06 0.60 -6.73
N THR A 28 -0.31 1.55 -7.62
CA THR A 28 0.49 1.77 -8.84
C THR A 28 1.80 2.46 -8.48
N GLY A 29 2.91 2.06 -9.11
CA GLY A 29 4.23 2.58 -8.74
C GLY A 29 4.63 2.23 -7.30
N GLY A 30 4.06 1.15 -6.74
CA GLY A 30 4.22 0.79 -5.32
C GLY A 30 5.64 0.42 -4.90
N THR A 31 6.54 0.19 -5.85
CA THR A 31 7.97 -0.06 -5.60
C THR A 31 8.81 1.21 -5.51
N GLY A 32 8.29 2.37 -5.92
CA GLY A 32 8.96 3.66 -5.76
C GLY A 32 8.94 4.17 -4.32
N SER A 33 9.75 5.18 -4.00
CA SER A 33 9.93 5.70 -2.63
C SER A 33 8.61 6.02 -1.90
N ILE A 34 7.68 6.68 -2.58
CA ILE A 34 6.36 7.02 -2.04
C ILE A 34 5.52 5.76 -1.84
N GLY A 35 5.49 4.87 -2.85
CA GLY A 35 4.75 3.61 -2.80
C GLY A 35 5.20 2.72 -1.63
N ILE A 36 6.51 2.57 -1.45
CA ILE A 36 7.10 1.85 -0.32
C ILE A 36 6.69 2.49 1.02
N GLY A 37 6.67 3.82 1.10
CA GLY A 37 6.19 4.55 2.26
C GLY A 37 4.72 4.25 2.58
N LEU A 38 3.86 4.26 1.55
CA LEU A 38 2.44 3.94 1.67
C LEU A 38 2.23 2.50 2.14
N ILE A 39 2.93 1.52 1.55
CA ILE A 39 2.86 0.11 1.98
C ILE A 39 3.19 0.01 3.47
N LYS A 40 4.29 0.64 3.92
CA LYS A 40 4.68 0.64 5.33
C LYS A 40 3.60 1.23 6.25
N GLN A 41 2.94 2.30 5.83
CA GLN A 41 1.86 2.92 6.60
C GLN A 41 0.55 2.13 6.58
N LEU A 42 0.30 1.37 5.51
CA LEU A 42 -0.93 0.59 5.34
C LEU A 42 -0.89 -0.74 6.10
N LEU A 43 0.28 -1.39 6.20
CA LEU A 43 0.43 -2.69 6.86
C LEU A 43 -0.15 -2.74 8.30
N PRO A 44 0.06 -1.74 9.18
CA PRO A 44 -0.54 -1.71 10.51
C PRO A 44 -2.07 -1.76 10.54
N TYR A 45 -2.75 -1.28 9.49
CA TYR A 45 -4.21 -1.31 9.40
C TYR A 45 -4.78 -2.68 9.01
N LYS A 46 -3.91 -3.68 8.76
CA LYS A 46 -4.29 -5.06 8.43
C LYS A 46 -5.23 -5.14 7.20
N PRO A 47 -4.79 -4.62 6.03
CA PRO A 47 -5.51 -4.85 4.79
C PRO A 47 -5.54 -6.35 4.47
N LYS A 48 -6.51 -6.77 3.66
CA LYS A 48 -6.59 -8.15 3.17
C LYS A 48 -5.48 -8.44 2.18
N ILE A 49 -5.27 -7.52 1.23
CA ILE A 49 -4.29 -7.62 0.16
C ILE A 49 -3.78 -6.21 -0.17
N ILE A 50 -2.48 -6.06 -0.37
CA ILE A 50 -1.86 -4.92 -1.05
C ILE A 50 -1.28 -5.43 -2.37
N LYS A 51 -1.94 -5.12 -3.48
CA LYS A 51 -1.47 -5.42 -4.83
C LYS A 51 -0.59 -4.26 -5.31
N VAL A 52 0.69 -4.52 -5.50
CA VAL A 52 1.70 -3.57 -5.99
C VAL A 52 1.85 -3.75 -7.49
N PHE A 53 1.51 -2.71 -8.25
CA PHE A 53 1.57 -2.72 -9.71
C PHE A 53 2.72 -1.86 -10.22
N THR A 54 3.60 -2.47 -11.01
CA THR A 54 4.80 -1.82 -11.57
C THR A 54 5.26 -2.54 -12.83
N ASN A 55 6.00 -1.86 -13.71
CA ASN A 55 6.58 -2.44 -14.93
C ASN A 55 8.06 -2.81 -14.77
N ASP A 56 8.65 -2.64 -13.58
CA ASP A 56 10.07 -2.87 -13.31
C ASP A 56 10.28 -4.06 -12.36
N GLU A 57 10.81 -5.16 -12.88
CA GLU A 57 11.16 -6.38 -12.13
C GLU A 57 12.23 -6.16 -11.06
N ASN A 58 13.25 -5.34 -11.34
CA ASN A 58 14.32 -5.09 -10.40
C ASN A 58 13.77 -4.34 -9.18
N SER A 59 12.85 -3.40 -9.40
CA SER A 59 12.16 -2.71 -8.31
C SER A 59 11.31 -3.65 -7.44
N ILE A 60 10.74 -4.71 -8.02
CA ILE A 60 9.99 -5.74 -7.29
C ILE A 60 10.95 -6.53 -6.40
N PHE A 61 12.09 -6.95 -6.95
CA PHE A 61 13.10 -7.70 -6.22
C PHE A 61 13.59 -6.94 -4.98
N GLU A 62 13.91 -5.66 -5.13
CA GLU A 62 14.31 -4.80 -4.02
C GLU A 62 13.18 -4.60 -3.00
N SER A 63 11.93 -4.47 -3.46
CA SER A 63 10.76 -4.39 -2.59
C SER A 63 10.58 -5.66 -1.75
N ILE A 64 10.75 -6.84 -2.36
CA ILE A 64 10.69 -8.14 -1.66
C ILE A 64 11.80 -8.25 -0.62
N ARG A 65 13.03 -7.82 -0.93
CA ARG A 65 14.11 -7.77 0.06
C ARG A 65 13.76 -6.90 1.27
N LYS A 66 13.05 -5.79 1.03
CA LYS A 66 12.68 -4.82 2.07
C LYS A 66 11.53 -5.27 2.96
N PHE A 67 10.53 -5.97 2.40
CA PHE A 67 9.33 -6.40 3.13
C PHE A 67 9.35 -7.89 3.50
N GLY A 68 10.33 -8.65 3.02
CA GLY A 68 10.33 -10.10 3.07
C GLY A 68 9.21 -10.72 2.22
N LYS A 69 9.02 -12.04 2.36
CA LYS A 69 7.89 -12.77 1.76
C LYS A 69 6.61 -12.51 2.56
N ASN A 70 6.18 -11.25 2.65
CA ASN A 70 4.97 -10.87 3.36
C ASN A 70 3.73 -11.35 2.59
N PRO A 71 2.87 -12.22 3.18
CA PRO A 71 1.74 -12.83 2.48
C PRO A 71 0.63 -11.84 2.13
N VAL A 72 0.66 -10.60 2.65
CA VAL A 72 -0.33 -9.56 2.35
C VAL A 72 0.05 -8.79 1.08
N ILE A 73 1.33 -8.81 0.67
CA ILE A 73 1.83 -8.03 -0.47
C ILE A 73 1.93 -8.92 -1.71
N TYR A 74 1.27 -8.51 -2.78
CA TYR A 74 1.25 -9.21 -4.06
C TYR A 74 1.78 -8.30 -5.16
N TYR A 75 2.76 -8.75 -5.92
CA TYR A 75 3.31 -7.98 -7.03
C TYR A 75 2.62 -8.38 -8.33
N ALA A 76 2.24 -7.39 -9.11
CA ALA A 76 1.67 -7.56 -10.44
C ALA A 76 2.49 -6.71 -11.41
N MET A 77 3.02 -7.36 -12.45
CA MET A 77 3.78 -6.68 -13.48
C MET A 77 2.83 -6.11 -14.54
N GLY A 78 3.05 -4.86 -14.94
CA GLY A 78 2.31 -4.25 -16.02
C GLY A 78 2.51 -2.73 -16.07
N ASP A 79 2.04 -2.12 -17.15
CA ASP A 79 2.17 -0.70 -17.39
C ASP A 79 0.82 0.00 -17.23
N VAL A 80 0.76 1.05 -16.40
CA VAL A 80 -0.47 1.82 -16.18
C VAL A 80 -0.93 2.59 -17.43
N ARG A 81 -0.06 2.75 -18.42
CA ARG A 81 -0.36 3.39 -19.69
C ARG A 81 -1.10 2.46 -20.65
N ASP A 82 -1.02 1.15 -20.41
CA ASP A 82 -1.67 0.13 -21.23
C ASP A 82 -3.11 -0.07 -20.77
N LYS A 83 -4.02 0.73 -21.33
CA LYS A 83 -5.44 0.72 -20.96
C LYS A 83 -6.12 -0.62 -21.19
N GLU A 84 -5.69 -1.39 -22.18
CA GLU A 84 -6.27 -2.70 -22.51
C GLU A 84 -5.90 -3.77 -21.46
N ARG A 85 -4.83 -3.54 -20.69
CA ARG A 85 -4.40 -4.41 -19.60
C ARG A 85 -4.90 -4.00 -18.22
N LEU A 86 -5.68 -2.91 -18.11
CA LEU A 86 -6.21 -2.41 -16.84
C LEU A 86 -7.59 -2.98 -16.46
N ASP A 87 -8.18 -3.83 -17.31
CA ASP A 87 -9.42 -4.52 -16.98
C ASP A 87 -9.13 -5.65 -15.97
N PHE A 88 -9.27 -5.34 -14.68
CA PHE A 88 -9.12 -6.25 -13.54
C PHE A 88 -10.42 -6.43 -12.75
#